data_AF-A0AAN4Z839-F1
#
_entry.id   AF-A0AAN4Z839-F1
#
_cell.length_a   1.000
_cell.length_b   1.000
_cell.length_c   1.000
_cell.angle_alpha   90.00
_cell.angle_beta   90.00
_cell.angle_gamma   90.00
#
_symmetry.space_group_name_H-M   'P 1'
#
loop_
_entity.id
_entity.type
_entity.pdbx_description
1 polymer ?
#
loop_
_entity_poly.entity_id
_entity_poly.type
_entity_poly.pdbx_seq_one_letter_code
_entity_poly.pdbx_strand_id
1 'polypeptide(L)'
;QAKAKEYAVKFQGLVDKLRIEEVAPKHFNHLMDLSKGYFETEAIAKATGSTIDNCKNGMEAVINHIIAAQSVYPLSAIFYDKRTNKPIGFRFYNIGYRDPKKAPFSLPKPILSDQERSLCWSLIFDILSRSSSVNVLDGS
;
A
#
# COMPACT_ATOMS: atom_id res chain seq x y z
N GLN A 1 -25.01 -15.53 -2.91
CA GLN A 1 -24.14 -16.65 -2.49
C GLN A 1 -23.47 -17.40 -3.66
N ALA A 2 -24.13 -17.61 -4.81
CA ALA A 2 -23.54 -18.30 -5.98
C ALA A 2 -22.26 -17.63 -6.55
N LYS A 3 -22.26 -16.30 -6.74
CA LYS A 3 -21.07 -15.56 -7.20
C LYS A 3 -19.87 -15.69 -6.26
N ALA A 4 -20.08 -15.66 -4.94
CA ALA A 4 -18.97 -15.76 -3.97
C ALA A 4 -18.25 -17.12 -4.03
N LYS A 5 -18.99 -18.22 -4.26
CA LYS A 5 -18.40 -19.55 -4.51
C LYS A 5 -17.64 -19.59 -5.84
N GLU A 6 -18.17 -18.96 -6.89
CA GLU A 6 -17.52 -18.88 -8.20
C GLU A 6 -16.21 -18.08 -8.15
N TYR A 7 -16.19 -16.98 -7.41
CA TYR A 7 -14.98 -16.23 -7.08
C TYR A 7 -14.00 -17.08 -6.24
N ALA A 8 -14.47 -17.78 -5.20
CA ALA A 8 -13.58 -18.62 -4.40
C ALA A 8 -12.85 -19.68 -5.26
N VAL A 9 -13.58 -20.38 -6.14
CA VAL A 9 -13.00 -21.40 -7.04
C VAL A 9 -12.05 -20.78 -8.07
N LYS A 10 -12.43 -19.64 -8.68
CA LYS A 10 -11.60 -18.95 -9.70
C LYS A 10 -10.29 -18.41 -9.13
N PHE A 11 -10.29 -18.01 -7.86
CA PHE A 11 -9.12 -17.47 -7.18
C PHE A 11 -8.32 -18.53 -6.40
N GLN A 12 -8.90 -19.71 -6.12
CA GLN A 12 -8.20 -20.84 -5.49
C GLN A 12 -6.91 -21.19 -6.25
N GLY A 13 -7.01 -21.36 -7.57
CA GLY A 13 -5.85 -21.65 -8.42
C GLY A 13 -4.90 -20.47 -8.64
N LEU A 14 -5.27 -19.26 -8.20
CA LEU A 14 -4.38 -18.11 -8.17
C LEU A 14 -3.47 -18.17 -6.94
N VAL A 15 -4.03 -18.44 -5.75
CA VAL A 15 -3.27 -18.53 -4.49
C VAL A 15 -2.16 -19.57 -4.59
N ASP A 16 -2.42 -20.72 -5.22
CA ASP A 16 -1.42 -21.78 -5.41
C ASP A 16 -0.22 -21.34 -6.26
N LYS A 17 -0.41 -20.34 -7.13
CA LYS A 17 0.63 -19.77 -8.00
C LYS A 17 1.35 -18.57 -7.38
N LEU A 18 0.94 -18.12 -6.19
CA LEU A 18 1.47 -16.93 -5.55
C LEU A 18 2.30 -17.25 -4.32
N ARG A 19 3.51 -16.69 -4.26
CA ARG A 19 4.29 -16.60 -3.03
C ARG A 19 3.89 -15.29 -2.36
N ILE A 20 3.29 -15.40 -1.18
CA ILE A 20 2.80 -14.26 -0.41
C ILE A 20 3.79 -14.03 0.72
N GLU A 21 4.30 -12.81 0.85
CA GLU A 21 5.15 -12.40 1.97
C GLU A 21 4.54 -11.23 2.69
N GLU A 22 4.73 -11.17 4.01
CA GLU A 22 4.50 -9.95 4.78
C GLU A 22 5.43 -8.85 4.28
N VAL A 23 4.90 -7.63 4.15
CA VAL A 23 5.70 -6.45 3.82
C VAL A 23 6.78 -6.23 4.89
N ALA A 24 8.00 -5.90 4.45
CA ALA A 24 9.19 -5.74 5.27
C ALA A 24 10.18 -4.79 4.57
N PRO A 25 11.22 -4.26 5.25
CA PRO A 25 12.16 -3.30 4.65
C PRO A 25 12.78 -3.77 3.33
N LYS A 26 13.10 -5.07 3.21
CA LYS A 26 13.65 -5.68 1.98
C LYS A 26 12.74 -5.54 0.75
N HIS A 27 11.46 -5.22 0.93
CA HIS A 27 10.48 -5.11 -0.15
C HIS A 27 10.33 -3.69 -0.70
N PHE A 28 10.96 -2.68 -0.08
CA PHE A 28 10.75 -1.27 -0.39
C PHE A 28 10.84 -0.96 -1.89
N ASN A 29 11.91 -1.38 -2.56
CA ASN A 29 12.11 -1.10 -3.99
C ASN A 29 11.05 -1.77 -4.87
N HIS A 30 10.70 -3.04 -4.59
CA HIS A 30 9.63 -3.72 -5.31
C HIS A 30 8.28 -3.04 -5.15
N LEU A 31 8.01 -2.49 -3.96
CA LEU A 31 6.77 -1.76 -3.69
C LEU A 31 6.72 -0.41 -4.42
N MET A 32 7.84 0.30 -4.51
CA MET A 32 7.96 1.53 -5.31
C MET A 32 7.73 1.26 -6.80
N ASP A 33 8.37 0.22 -7.34
CA ASP A 33 8.23 -0.16 -8.75
C ASP A 33 6.80 -0.57 -9.09
N LEU A 34 6.17 -1.40 -8.24
CA LEU A 34 4.76 -1.77 -8.42
C LEU A 34 3.85 -0.56 -8.32
N SER A 35 4.10 0.35 -7.36
CA SER A 35 3.30 1.56 -7.17
C SER A 35 3.37 2.48 -8.37
N LYS A 36 4.51 2.55 -9.07
CA LYS A 36 4.65 3.32 -10.33
C LYS A 36 3.65 2.85 -11.38
N GLY A 37 3.57 1.55 -11.61
CA GLY A 37 2.61 0.97 -12.56
C GLY A 37 1.16 1.23 -12.17
N TYR A 38 0.81 1.17 -10.88
CA TYR A 38 -0.55 1.51 -10.43
C TYR A 38 -0.88 2.99 -10.62
N PHE A 39 0.06 3.88 -10.31
CA PHE A 39 -0.13 5.33 -10.40
C PHE A 39 -0.47 5.77 -11.83
N GLU A 40 0.19 5.19 -12.84
CA GLU A 40 -0.08 5.45 -14.27
C GLU A 40 -1.50 5.07 -14.69
N THR A 41 -2.16 4.18 -13.96
CA THR A 41 -3.52 3.71 -14.25
C THR A 41 -4.61 4.42 -13.44
N GLU A 42 -4.23 5.15 -12.41
CA GLU A 42 -5.15 5.77 -11.44
C GLU A 42 -5.86 7.00 -12.05
N ALA A 43 -7.15 7.15 -11.79
CA ALA A 43 -8.02 8.14 -12.43
C ALA A 43 -7.71 9.58 -11.98
N ILE A 44 -7.46 9.81 -10.70
CA ILE A 44 -7.03 11.10 -10.14
C ILE A 44 -5.62 11.44 -10.67
N ALA A 45 -4.70 10.48 -10.72
CA ALA A 45 -3.36 10.69 -11.26
C ALA A 45 -3.44 11.16 -12.72
N LYS A 46 -4.25 10.48 -13.53
CA LYS A 46 -4.53 10.89 -14.93
C LYS A 46 -5.19 12.26 -15.01
N ALA A 47 -6.22 12.53 -14.19
CA ALA A 47 -6.95 13.79 -14.22
C ALA A 47 -6.09 14.99 -13.81
N THR A 48 -5.08 14.76 -12.97
CA THR A 48 -4.22 15.82 -12.41
C THR A 48 -2.86 15.90 -13.09
N GLY A 49 -2.57 15.00 -14.04
CA GLY A 49 -1.26 14.88 -14.67
C GLY A 49 -0.14 14.49 -13.68
N SER A 50 -0.51 13.91 -12.54
CA SER A 50 0.45 13.53 -11.51
C SER A 50 1.19 12.26 -11.95
N THR A 51 2.50 12.24 -11.69
CA THR A 51 3.36 11.05 -11.87
C THR A 51 3.88 10.60 -10.52
N ILE A 52 4.32 9.34 -10.43
CA ILE A 52 5.00 8.89 -9.21
C ILE A 52 6.29 9.65 -8.95
N ASP A 53 6.97 10.14 -9.99
CA ASP A 53 8.22 10.88 -9.83
C ASP A 53 7.97 12.22 -9.13
N ASN A 54 6.85 12.89 -9.44
CA ASN A 54 6.40 14.10 -8.74
C ASN A 54 5.80 13.81 -7.36
N CYS A 55 5.48 12.55 -7.07
CA CYS A 55 4.83 12.07 -5.85
C CYS A 55 5.73 11.16 -4.99
N LYS A 56 7.03 11.15 -5.30
CA LYS A 56 7.96 10.13 -4.83
C LYS A 56 8.11 10.17 -3.31
N ASN A 57 8.36 11.35 -2.73
CA ASN A 57 8.59 11.47 -1.29
C ASN A 57 7.33 11.10 -0.50
N GLY A 58 6.15 11.46 -1.03
CA GLY A 58 4.87 11.01 -0.48
C GLY A 58 4.73 9.49 -0.49
N MET A 59 5.01 8.84 -1.61
CA MET A 59 4.90 7.38 -1.74
C MET A 59 5.91 6.63 -0.87
N GLU A 60 7.16 7.11 -0.83
CA GLU A 60 8.19 6.54 0.03
C GLU A 60 7.80 6.62 1.51
N ALA A 61 7.22 7.75 1.94
CA ALA A 61 6.74 7.92 3.30
C ALA A 61 5.65 6.92 3.66
N VAL A 62 4.73 6.67 2.73
CA VAL A 62 3.63 5.71 2.90
C VAL A 62 4.16 4.29 3.02
N ILE A 63 5.05 3.87 2.12
CA ILE A 63 5.63 2.53 2.14
C ILE A 63 6.42 2.33 3.43
N ASN A 64 7.20 3.31 3.86
CA ASN A 64 7.90 3.28 5.14
C ASN A 64 6.93 3.16 6.33
N HIS A 65 5.82 3.90 6.29
CA HIS A 65 4.78 3.80 7.31
C HIS A 65 4.16 2.42 7.38
N ILE A 66 3.82 1.83 6.23
CA ILE A 66 3.29 0.48 6.16
C ILE A 66 4.30 -0.53 6.71
N ILE A 67 5.57 -0.45 6.30
CA ILE A 67 6.63 -1.34 6.79
C ILE A 67 6.77 -1.24 8.31
N ALA A 68 6.74 -0.03 8.88
CA ALA A 68 6.81 0.16 10.33
C ALA A 68 5.56 -0.38 11.05
N ALA A 69 4.38 -0.15 10.48
CA ALA A 69 3.09 -0.58 11.01
C ALA A 69 2.95 -2.12 11.07
N GLN A 70 3.72 -2.87 10.28
CA GLN A 70 3.71 -4.34 10.32
C GLN A 70 4.11 -4.91 11.69
N SER A 71 4.90 -4.17 12.48
CA SER A 71 5.22 -4.56 13.86
C SER A 71 4.00 -4.61 14.79
N VAL A 72 2.94 -3.90 14.43
CA VAL A 72 1.69 -3.77 15.21
C VAL A 72 0.55 -4.54 14.56
N TYR A 73 0.48 -4.51 13.23
CA TYR A 73 -0.61 -5.10 12.46
C TYR A 73 -0.06 -5.72 11.16
N PRO A 74 0.43 -6.97 11.21
CA PRO A 74 1.12 -7.63 10.11
C PRO A 74 0.15 -8.14 9.03
N LEU A 75 -0.71 -7.27 8.49
CA LEU A 75 -1.69 -7.64 7.46
C LEU A 75 -1.30 -7.17 6.05
N SER A 76 -0.29 -6.31 5.92
CA SER A 76 0.19 -5.89 4.61
C SER A 76 1.00 -7.01 3.96
N ALA A 77 0.77 -7.24 2.68
CA ALA A 77 1.38 -8.33 1.94
C ALA A 77 1.88 -7.89 0.57
N ILE A 78 2.95 -8.53 0.10
CA ILE A 78 3.42 -8.46 -1.27
C ILE A 78 3.24 -9.83 -1.93
N PHE A 79 2.81 -9.83 -3.18
CA PHE A 79 2.51 -11.03 -3.95
C PHE A 79 3.56 -11.21 -5.04
N TYR A 80 4.13 -12.40 -5.11
CA TYR A 80 5.07 -12.80 -6.16
C TYR A 80 4.47 -13.94 -6.98
N ASP A 81 4.70 -13.91 -8.29
CA ASP A 81 4.47 -15.08 -9.13
C ASP A 81 5.51 -16.16 -8.79
N LYS A 82 5.07 -17.35 -8.34
CA LYS A 82 5.98 -18.42 -7.89
C LYS A 82 6.94 -18.90 -8.98
N ARG A 83 6.53 -18.85 -10.24
CA ARG A 83 7.29 -19.40 -11.37
C ARG A 83 8.47 -18.49 -11.75
N THR A 84 8.24 -17.19 -11.74
CA THR A 84 9.22 -16.18 -12.15
C THR A 84 9.91 -15.50 -10.97
N ASN A 85 9.37 -15.68 -9.76
CA ASN A 85 9.75 -14.99 -8.54
C ASN A 85 9.72 -13.45 -8.64
N LYS A 86 8.95 -12.91 -9.59
CA LYS A 86 8.78 -11.47 -9.77
C LYS A 86 7.63 -10.94 -8.91
N PRO A 87 7.75 -9.74 -8.32
CA PRO A 87 6.64 -9.10 -7.63
C PRO A 87 5.56 -8.73 -8.66
N ILE A 88 4.29 -9.01 -8.35
CA ILE A 88 3.16 -8.79 -9.26
C ILE A 88 2.04 -7.93 -8.66
N GLY A 89 2.12 -7.64 -7.37
CA GLY A 89 1.14 -6.81 -6.69
C GLY A 89 1.41 -6.74 -5.20
N PHE A 90 0.66 -5.89 -4.52
CA PHE A 90 0.69 -5.75 -3.07
C PHE A 90 -0.69 -5.44 -2.53
N ARG A 91 -0.84 -5.62 -1.22
CA ARG A 91 -1.96 -5.15 -0.45
C ARG A 91 -1.41 -4.45 0.78
N PHE A 92 -1.78 -3.19 0.96
CA PHE A 92 -1.42 -2.43 2.14
C PHE A 92 -2.58 -2.39 3.12
N TYR A 93 -2.24 -2.32 4.39
CA TYR A 93 -3.14 -1.95 5.46
C TYR A 93 -2.52 -0.73 6.11
N ASN A 94 -3.08 0.44 5.79
CA ASN A 94 -2.64 1.67 6.42
C ASN A 94 -3.34 1.84 7.77
N ILE A 95 -2.56 1.81 8.85
CA ILE A 95 -3.04 2.15 10.18
C ILE A 95 -2.92 3.65 10.36
N GLY A 96 -4.07 4.32 10.47
CA GLY A 96 -4.14 5.70 10.92
C GLY A 96 -4.26 5.75 12.44
N TYR A 97 -3.35 6.47 13.10
CA TYR A 97 -3.48 6.82 14.51
C TYR A 97 -4.14 8.20 14.62
N ARG A 98 -5.19 8.32 15.44
CA ARG A 98 -5.85 9.63 15.68
C ARG A 98 -4.89 10.66 16.27
N ASP A 99 -4.09 10.21 17.24
CA ASP A 99 -2.94 10.97 17.75
C ASP A 99 -1.65 10.33 17.21
N PRO A 100 -0.92 10.98 16.30
CA PRO A 100 0.33 10.46 15.76
C PRO A 100 1.38 10.15 16.83
N LYS A 101 1.34 10.81 18.00
CA LYS A 101 2.28 10.56 19.10
C LYS A 101 2.07 9.20 19.77
N LYS A 102 0.92 8.58 19.57
CA LYS A 102 0.60 7.24 20.10
C LYS A 102 1.09 6.11 19.20
N ALA A 103 1.64 6.41 18.01
CA ALA A 103 2.23 5.38 17.16
C ALA A 103 3.41 4.73 17.90
N PRO A 104 3.50 3.39 17.98
CA PRO A 104 4.59 2.69 18.66
C PRO A 104 5.88 2.65 17.82
N PHE A 105 5.95 3.46 16.77
CA PHE A 105 7.09 3.64 15.89
C PHE A 105 7.19 5.11 15.48
N SER A 106 8.40 5.58 15.27
CA SER A 106 8.69 6.93 14.78
C SER A 106 9.20 6.87 13.36
N LEU A 107 8.69 7.73 12.48
CA LEU A 107 9.17 7.88 11.12
C LEU A 107 9.66 9.31 10.90
N PRO A 108 10.69 9.48 10.06
CA PRO A 108 11.09 10.82 9.64
C PRO A 108 9.91 11.50 8.96
N LYS A 109 9.70 12.77 9.29
CA LYS A 109 8.67 13.56 8.62
C LYS A 109 9.07 13.74 7.16
N PRO A 110 8.24 13.36 6.18
CA PRO A 110 8.62 13.50 4.79
C PRO A 110 8.69 14.98 4.39
N ILE A 111 9.68 15.31 3.57
CA ILE A 111 9.80 16.62 2.93
C ILE A 111 9.00 16.55 1.63
N LEU A 112 7.76 17.04 1.69
CA LEU A 112 6.85 17.05 0.55
C LEU A 112 6.95 18.38 -0.18
N SER A 113 6.90 18.34 -1.51
CA SER A 113 6.59 19.50 -2.35
C SER A 113 5.15 19.97 -2.15
N ASP A 114 4.82 21.18 -2.63
CA ASP A 114 3.44 21.69 -2.52
C ASP A 114 2.47 20.93 -3.43
N GLN A 115 2.98 20.44 -4.57
CA GLN A 115 2.26 19.50 -5.43
C GLN A 115 1.95 18.20 -4.66
N GLU A 116 2.93 17.63 -3.96
CA GLU A 116 2.72 16.44 -3.14
C GLU A 116 1.75 16.67 -1.99
N ARG A 117 1.83 17.82 -1.31
CA ARG A 117 0.91 18.16 -0.22
C ARG A 117 -0.54 18.25 -0.70
N SER A 118 -0.77 18.83 -1.87
CA SER A 118 -2.13 19.04 -2.41
C SER A 118 -2.72 17.79 -3.08
N LEU A 119 -1.92 17.03 -3.83
CA LEU A 119 -2.39 15.94 -4.67
C LEU A 119 -2.09 14.57 -4.06
N CYS A 120 -0.87 14.40 -3.57
CA CYS A 120 -0.38 13.09 -3.15
C CYS A 120 -1.10 12.60 -1.91
N TRP A 121 -1.51 13.46 -0.97
CA TRP A 121 -2.27 13.02 0.20
C TRP A 121 -3.62 12.39 -0.18
N SER A 122 -4.37 13.01 -1.09
CA SER A 122 -5.65 12.49 -1.59
C SER A 122 -5.48 11.22 -2.43
N LEU A 123 -4.46 11.19 -3.31
CA LEU A 123 -4.14 10.03 -4.16
C LEU A 123 -3.64 8.83 -3.37
N ILE A 124 -2.74 9.07 -2.40
CA ILE A 124 -2.26 8.07 -1.46
C ILE A 124 -3.43 7.51 -0.68
N PHE A 125 -4.28 8.38 -0.11
CA PHE A 125 -5.44 7.90 0.63
C PHE A 125 -6.39 7.10 -0.26
N ASP A 126 -6.54 7.41 -1.55
CA ASP A 126 -7.42 6.65 -2.43
C ASP A 126 -6.82 5.30 -2.87
N ILE A 127 -5.51 5.24 -3.11
CA ILE A 127 -4.76 3.98 -3.32
C ILE A 127 -4.83 3.11 -2.04
N LEU A 128 -4.73 3.74 -0.87
CA LEU A 128 -4.81 3.08 0.44
C LEU A 128 -6.24 2.76 0.89
N SER A 129 -7.26 3.50 0.47
CA SER A 129 -8.66 3.26 0.85
C SER A 129 -9.24 2.06 0.12
N ARG A 130 -8.79 1.81 -1.12
CA ARG A 130 -9.05 0.58 -1.87
C ARG A 130 -8.31 -0.63 -1.29
N SER A 131 -7.40 -0.39 -0.34
CA SER A 131 -6.71 -1.39 0.44
C SER A 131 -7.05 -1.23 1.94
N SER A 132 -8.27 -1.62 2.29
CA SER A 132 -8.76 -1.87 3.66
C SER A 132 -8.12 -1.04 4.78
N SER A 133 -8.52 0.22 4.95
CA SER A 133 -8.08 1.03 6.08
C SER A 133 -8.74 0.54 7.38
N VAL A 134 -7.94 0.23 8.40
CA VAL A 134 -8.44 -0.10 9.74
C VAL A 134 -8.16 1.09 10.64
N ASN A 135 -9.23 1.77 11.07
CA ASN A 135 -9.13 2.74 12.15
C ASN A 135 -8.98 1.95 13.46
N VAL A 136 -7.81 2.03 14.09
CA VAL A 136 -7.64 1.48 15.44
C VAL A 136 -8.37 2.44 16.39
N LEU A 137 -9.49 1.99 16.93
CA LEU A 137 -10.15 2.67 18.05
C LEU A 137 -9.27 2.43 19.28
N ASP A 138 -8.85 3.53 19.92
CA ASP A 138 -8.10 3.52 21.17
C ASP A 138 -8.73 2.49 22.13
N GLY A 139 -7.93 1.50 22.52
CA GLY A 139 -8.29 0.60 23.61
C GLY A 139 -8.53 1.44 24.87
N SER A 140 -9.69 1.17 25.49
CA SER A 140 -10.10 1.46 26.87
C SER A 140 -8.99 1.95 27.81
#